data_AF-A0A3M1DAB6-F1
#
_entry.id   AF-A0A3M1DAB6-F1
#
_cell.length_a   1.000
_cell.length_b   1.000
_cell.length_c   1.000
_cell.angle_alpha   90.00
_cell.angle_beta   90.00
_cell.angle_gamma   90.00
#
_symmetry.space_group_name_H-M   'P 1'
#
loop_
_entity.id
_entity.type
_entity.pdbx_description
1 polymer ?
#
loop_
_entity_poly.entity_id
_entity_poly.type
_entity_poly.pdbx_seq_one_letter_code
_entity_poly.pdbx_strand_id
1 'polypeptide(L)'
;MVAATQQEQGTLQCVICDRYNSEYDKICGRCMAPAELTRSVRQRGTSPRFLGVLGESASGKTVYLGMLLDMLSKGHSGLRGFPNGSFSVTVQQQTITALQDRLFPEKTASEADQWRWVHCEITTEEKRNEYLDLVTPDFAGEAIAMEVEQPGTYPT
;
A
#
# COMPACT_ATOMS: atom_id res chain seq x y z
N MET A 1 -28.52 -18.40 -32.57
CA MET A 1 -28.62 -18.21 -31.10
C MET A 1 -27.21 -18.10 -30.56
N VAL A 2 -26.71 -16.87 -30.42
CA VAL A 2 -25.35 -16.60 -29.91
C VAL A 2 -25.46 -16.51 -28.40
N ALA A 3 -24.68 -17.33 -27.71
CA ALA A 3 -24.64 -17.40 -26.25
C ALA A 3 -24.25 -16.04 -25.68
N ALA A 4 -25.07 -15.53 -24.76
CA ALA A 4 -24.75 -14.36 -23.96
C ALA A 4 -23.55 -14.70 -23.06
N THR A 5 -22.42 -14.05 -23.32
CA THR A 5 -21.28 -13.99 -22.40
C THR A 5 -21.76 -13.32 -21.12
N GLN A 6 -21.99 -14.11 -20.07
CA GLN A 6 -22.23 -13.61 -18.73
C GLN A 6 -20.97 -12.85 -18.30
N GLN A 7 -21.04 -11.52 -18.32
CA GLN A 7 -20.07 -10.67 -17.64
C GLN A 7 -20.19 -10.99 -16.15
N GLU A 8 -19.16 -11.62 -15.57
CA GLU A 8 -18.99 -11.68 -14.11
C GLU A 8 -18.94 -10.23 -13.60
N GLN A 9 -20.07 -9.74 -13.10
CA GLN A 9 -20.15 -8.43 -12.48
C GLN A 9 -19.38 -8.49 -11.16
N GLY A 10 -18.14 -7.98 -11.17
CA GLY A 10 -17.33 -7.91 -9.97
C GLY A 10 -18.07 -7.18 -8.85
N THR A 11 -18.08 -7.73 -7.63
CA THR A 11 -18.75 -7.14 -6.46
C THR A 11 -17.78 -6.41 -5.53
N LEU A 12 -16.47 -6.62 -5.70
CA LEU A 12 -15.42 -6.03 -4.89
C LEU A 12 -14.96 -4.68 -5.47
N GLN A 13 -15.51 -3.58 -4.99
CA GLN A 13 -15.06 -2.24 -5.39
C GLN A 13 -13.72 -1.92 -4.71
N CYS A 14 -12.70 -1.63 -5.50
CA CYS A 14 -11.37 -1.25 -5.03
C CYS A 14 -11.43 0.02 -4.17
N VAL A 15 -10.82 0.01 -2.99
CA VAL A 15 -10.76 1.20 -2.11
C VAL A 15 -9.79 2.28 -2.59
N ILE A 16 -8.99 2.01 -3.63
CA ILE A 16 -8.00 2.94 -4.19
C ILE A 16 -8.57 3.70 -5.40
N CYS A 17 -9.13 2.98 -6.38
CA CYS A 17 -9.53 3.55 -7.67
C CYS A 17 -11.00 3.31 -8.03
N ASP A 18 -11.80 2.81 -7.07
CA ASP A 18 -13.24 2.55 -7.18
C ASP A 18 -13.68 1.54 -8.26
N ARG A 19 -12.73 0.89 -8.95
CA ARG A 19 -13.05 -0.15 -9.93
C ARG A 19 -13.61 -1.39 -9.25
N TYR A 20 -14.69 -1.93 -9.82
CA TYR A 20 -15.21 -3.24 -9.45
C TYR A 20 -14.32 -4.35 -9.99
N ASN A 21 -13.89 -5.23 -9.09
CA ASN A 21 -13.10 -6.42 -9.37
C ASN A 21 -13.91 -7.66 -8.97
N SER A 22 -13.53 -8.81 -9.51
CA SER A 22 -14.06 -10.08 -9.04
C SER A 22 -13.64 -10.32 -7.59
N GLU A 23 -14.48 -10.99 -6.80
CA GLU A 23 -14.12 -11.40 -5.43
C GLU A 23 -12.92 -12.34 -5.40
N TYR A 24 -12.60 -12.99 -6.52
CA TYR A 24 -11.47 -13.91 -6.67
C TYR A 24 -10.19 -13.24 -7.17
N ASP A 25 -10.26 -11.98 -7.59
CA ASP A 25 -9.09 -11.26 -8.08
C ASP A 25 -8.06 -11.12 -6.95
N LYS A 26 -6.78 -11.31 -7.27
CA LYS A 26 -5.68 -11.12 -6.32
C LYS A 26 -5.22 -9.66 -6.28
N ILE A 27 -5.34 -8.97 -7.40
CA ILE A 27 -4.94 -7.58 -7.62
C ILE A 27 -6.04 -6.86 -8.38
N CYS A 28 -6.17 -5.56 -8.15
CA CYS A 28 -7.04 -4.73 -8.98
C CYS A 28 -6.44 -4.59 -10.38
N GLY A 29 -7.18 -4.99 -11.42
CA GLY A 29 -6.71 -4.87 -12.81
C GLY A 29 -6.62 -3.44 -13.35
N ARG A 30 -6.66 -2.42 -12.49
CA ARG A 30 -6.57 -1.00 -12.83
C ARG A 30 -5.41 -0.33 -12.09
N CYS A 31 -5.49 -0.21 -10.77
CA CYS A 31 -4.42 0.41 -9.96
C CYS A 31 -3.39 -0.60 -9.40
N MET A 32 -3.50 -1.88 -9.77
CA MET A 32 -2.65 -2.98 -9.30
C MET A 32 -2.66 -3.23 -7.79
N ALA A 33 -3.51 -2.53 -7.02
CA ALA A 33 -3.59 -2.70 -5.58
C ALA A 33 -4.00 -4.14 -5.20
N PRO A 34 -3.38 -4.75 -4.18
CA PRO A 34 -3.79 -6.06 -3.69
C PRO A 34 -5.27 -6.06 -3.30
N ALA A 35 -6.03 -7.04 -3.79
CA ALA A 35 -7.44 -7.17 -3.45
C ALA A 35 -7.64 -7.41 -1.94
N GLU A 36 -6.66 -8.03 -1.28
CA GLU A 36 -6.64 -8.20 0.17
C GLU A 36 -6.73 -6.87 0.93
N LEU A 37 -6.06 -5.81 0.45
CA LEU A 37 -6.17 -4.47 1.03
C LEU A 37 -7.62 -3.98 0.99
N THR A 38 -8.28 -4.14 -0.17
CA THR A 38 -9.69 -3.77 -0.34
C THR A 38 -10.60 -4.59 0.57
N ARG A 39 -10.40 -5.91 0.65
CA ARG A 39 -11.18 -6.80 1.52
C ARG A 39 -11.00 -6.43 3.00
N SER A 40 -9.76 -6.20 3.42
CA SER A 40 -9.40 -5.87 4.80
C SER A 40 -10.05 -4.57 5.26
N VAL A 41 -9.91 -3.49 4.47
CA VAL A 41 -10.52 -2.19 4.76
C VAL A 41 -12.05 -2.30 4.79
N ARG A 42 -12.66 -2.99 3.82
CA ARG A 42 -14.12 -3.17 3.77
C ARG A 42 -14.67 -4.00 4.93
N GLN A 43 -13.95 -5.04 5.36
CA GLN A 43 -14.36 -5.88 6.49
C GLN A 43 -14.45 -5.08 7.80
N ARG A 44 -13.58 -4.07 7.97
CA ARG A 44 -13.65 -3.16 9.12
C ARG A 44 -14.73 -2.09 9.02
N GLY A 45 -15.21 -1.79 7.81
CA GLY A 45 -16.17 -0.70 7.59
C GLY A 45 -15.59 0.69 7.86
N THR A 46 -14.27 0.82 7.91
CA THR A 46 -13.53 2.07 8.12
C THR A 46 -13.18 2.72 6.78
N SER A 47 -13.14 4.05 6.74
CA SER A 47 -12.58 4.76 5.59
C SER A 47 -11.06 4.79 5.69
N PRO A 48 -10.32 4.31 4.67
CA PRO A 48 -8.87 4.32 4.70
C PRO A 48 -8.32 5.74 4.66
N ARG A 49 -7.18 5.95 5.31
CA ARG A 49 -6.37 7.16 5.19
C ARG A 49 -5.19 6.87 4.29
N PHE A 50 -5.12 7.64 3.22
CA PHE A 50 -4.01 7.60 2.29
C PHE A 50 -2.89 8.52 2.73
N LEU A 51 -1.68 7.98 2.80
CA LEU A 51 -0.46 8.75 2.99
C LEU A 51 0.41 8.56 1.76
N GLY A 52 0.70 9.64 1.05
CA GLY A 52 1.69 9.64 -0.02
C GLY A 52 3.05 10.08 0.52
N VAL A 53 4.09 9.27 0.34
CA VAL A 53 5.47 9.67 0.65
C VAL A 53 6.15 10.05 -0.67
N LEU A 54 6.38 11.34 -0.86
CA LEU A 54 6.94 11.89 -2.09
C LEU A 54 8.38 12.35 -1.87
N GLY A 55 9.21 12.24 -2.90
CA GLY A 55 10.59 12.70 -2.88
C GLY A 55 11.39 12.11 -4.03
N GLU A 56 12.54 12.72 -4.31
CA GLU A 56 13.45 12.32 -5.38
C GLU A 56 13.88 10.84 -5.26
N SER A 57 14.40 10.29 -6.35
CA SER A 57 15.00 8.96 -6.33
C SER A 57 16.06 8.85 -5.24
N ALA A 58 16.11 7.72 -4.54
CA ALA A 58 17.06 7.49 -3.44
C ALA A 58 16.98 8.49 -2.25
N SER A 59 15.92 9.30 -2.12
CA SER A 59 15.74 10.21 -0.97
C SER A 59 15.40 9.54 0.37
N GLY A 60 15.36 8.19 0.41
CA GLY A 60 15.08 7.43 1.62
C GLY A 60 13.60 7.14 1.89
N LYS A 61 12.71 7.21 0.89
CA LYS A 61 11.26 6.91 1.04
C LYS A 61 10.99 5.53 1.64
N THR A 62 11.59 4.48 1.07
CA THR A 62 11.43 3.11 1.57
C THR A 62 11.99 2.94 2.98
N VAL A 63 13.12 3.60 3.29
CA VAL A 63 13.69 3.62 4.64
C VAL A 63 12.73 4.29 5.63
N TYR A 64 12.16 5.44 5.25
CA TYR A 64 11.16 6.14 6.03
C TYR A 64 9.94 5.26 6.31
N LEU A 65 9.39 4.61 5.28
CA LEU A 65 8.25 3.70 5.42
C LEU A 65 8.57 2.50 6.31
N GLY A 66 9.70 1.82 6.09
CA GLY A 66 10.11 0.69 6.92
C GLY A 66 10.33 1.06 8.39
N MET A 67 10.97 2.20 8.65
CA MET A 67 11.16 2.74 10.01
C MET A 67 9.84 3.18 10.65
N LEU A 68 8.93 3.79 9.89
CA LEU A 68 7.60 4.15 10.37
C LEU A 68 6.83 2.89 10.82
N LEU A 69 6.82 1.85 9.99
CA LEU A 69 6.18 0.57 10.34
C LEU A 69 6.82 -0.08 11.57
N ASP A 70 8.15 0.01 11.71
CA ASP A 70 8.85 -0.49 12.90
C ASP A 70 8.45 0.26 14.19
N MET A 71 8.44 1.59 14.14
CA MET A 71 8.01 2.41 15.28
C MET A 71 6.55 2.14 15.65
N LEU A 72 5.67 2.06 14.66
CA LEU A 72 4.26 1.76 14.86
C LEU A 72 4.07 0.35 15.46
N SER A 73 4.76 -0.66 14.94
CA SER A 73 4.68 -2.04 15.44
C SER A 73 5.12 -2.17 16.90
N LYS A 74 6.09 -1.36 17.31
CA LYS A 74 6.63 -1.34 18.68
C LYS A 74 5.81 -0.50 19.66
N GLY A 75 4.79 0.22 19.21
CA GLY A 75 3.93 1.01 20.10
C GLY A 75 4.56 2.35 20.51
N HIS A 76 4.94 3.20 19.57
CA HIS A 76 5.57 4.49 19.86
C HIS A 76 4.53 5.61 20.06
N SER A 77 4.73 6.47 21.07
CA SER A 77 3.88 7.64 21.36
C SER A 77 2.39 7.35 21.50
N GLY A 78 2.03 6.20 22.09
CA GLY A 78 0.63 5.80 22.29
C GLY A 78 -0.09 5.34 21.01
N LEU A 79 0.65 5.22 19.89
CA LEU A 79 0.18 4.63 18.64
C LEU A 79 0.71 3.22 18.50
N ARG A 80 -0.16 2.28 18.14
CA ARG A 80 0.23 0.90 17.84
C ARG A 80 -0.26 0.52 16.45
N GLY A 81 0.65 0.07 15.61
CA GLY A 81 0.37 -0.37 14.26
C GLY A 81 0.52 -1.88 14.10
N PHE A 82 -0.27 -2.44 13.19
CA PHE A 82 -0.18 -3.80 12.71
C PHE A 82 0.00 -3.76 11.20
N PRO A 83 1.23 -3.99 10.68
CA PRO A 83 1.46 -4.11 9.25
C PRO A 83 0.60 -5.27 8.72
N ASN A 84 -0.22 -4.97 7.73
CA ASN A 84 -1.09 -5.93 7.09
C ASN A 84 -0.66 -6.11 5.62
N GLY A 85 -0.73 -7.34 5.14
CA GLY A 85 -0.17 -7.75 3.86
C GLY A 85 1.32 -8.09 3.90
N SER A 86 1.71 -9.04 3.06
CA SER A 86 3.08 -9.57 2.98
C SER A 86 4.12 -8.50 2.63
N PHE A 87 3.76 -7.53 1.78
CA PHE A 87 4.69 -6.46 1.42
C PHE A 87 5.02 -5.53 2.59
N SER A 88 4.03 -5.11 3.37
CA SER A 88 4.23 -4.24 4.55
C SER A 88 5.19 -4.87 5.56
N VAL A 89 5.04 -6.17 5.81
CA VAL A 89 5.97 -6.92 6.67
C VAL A 89 7.35 -7.02 6.04
N THR A 90 7.43 -7.30 4.74
CA THR A 90 8.69 -7.45 4.01
C THR A 90 9.49 -6.15 4.02
N VAL A 91 8.86 -5.00 3.72
CA VAL A 91 9.56 -3.70 3.66
C VAL A 91 10.08 -3.29 5.04
N GLN A 92 9.32 -3.57 6.10
CA GLN A 92 9.79 -3.36 7.48
C GLN A 92 11.00 -4.24 7.78
N GLN A 93 10.91 -5.56 7.55
CA GLN A 93 11.99 -6.50 7.86
C GLN A 93 13.26 -6.21 7.05
N GLN A 94 13.14 -5.95 5.75
CA GLN A 94 14.28 -5.62 4.89
C GLN A 94 14.95 -4.32 5.32
N THR A 95 14.17 -3.29 5.67
CA THR A 95 14.71 -2.02 6.16
C THR A 95 15.47 -2.21 7.45
N ILE A 96 14.89 -2.90 8.43
CA ILE A 96 15.55 -3.13 9.73
C ILE A 96 16.80 -3.99 9.58
N THR A 97 16.75 -5.04 8.76
CA THR A 97 17.91 -5.90 8.50
C THR A 97 19.05 -5.12 7.85
N ALA A 98 18.77 -4.36 6.78
CA ALA A 98 19.77 -3.54 6.11
C ALA A 98 20.41 -2.52 7.06
N LEU A 99 19.60 -1.81 7.86
CA LEU A 99 20.10 -0.81 8.81
C LEU A 99 20.92 -1.43 9.94
N GLN A 100 20.60 -2.64 10.40
CA GLN A 100 21.42 -3.40 11.35
C GLN A 100 22.81 -3.70 10.78
N ASP A 101 22.88 -3.99 9.49
CA ASP A 101 24.13 -4.23 8.75
C ASP A 101 24.82 -2.92 8.32
N ARG A 102 24.30 -1.75 8.71
CA ARG A 102 24.78 -0.41 8.33
C ARG A 102 24.72 -0.17 6.81
N LEU A 103 23.76 -0.80 6.15
CA LEU A 103 23.45 -0.65 4.73
C LEU A 103 22.09 0.03 4.57
N PHE A 104 21.85 0.53 3.36
CA PHE A 104 20.50 0.91 2.94
C PHE A 104 19.82 -0.28 2.26
N PRO A 105 18.48 -0.41 2.39
CA PRO A 105 17.73 -1.40 1.62
C PRO A 105 17.88 -1.14 0.11
N GLU A 106 17.65 -2.18 -0.69
CA GLU A 106 17.72 -2.08 -2.14
C GLU A 106 16.79 -0.99 -2.69
N LYS A 107 17.21 -0.34 -3.80
CA LYS A 107 16.43 0.71 -4.45
C LYS A 107 15.07 0.16 -4.88
N THR A 108 14.00 0.88 -4.58
CA THR A 108 12.65 0.60 -5.10
C THR A 108 12.69 0.51 -6.62
N ALA A 109 12.15 -0.57 -7.18
CA ALA A 109 12.08 -0.74 -8.63
C ALA A 109 11.31 0.42 -9.26
N SER A 110 11.83 0.93 -10.39
CA SER A 110 11.22 2.06 -11.11
C SER A 110 10.05 1.65 -12.01
N GLU A 111 9.78 0.35 -12.17
CA GLU A 111 8.71 -0.16 -13.04
C GLU A 111 7.34 -0.03 -12.35
N ALA A 112 6.38 0.59 -13.04
CA ALA A 112 5.06 0.92 -12.47
C ALA A 112 4.12 -0.28 -12.33
N ASP A 113 4.38 -1.38 -13.03
CA ASP A 113 3.72 -2.66 -12.82
C ASP A 113 4.09 -3.32 -11.48
N GLN A 114 5.06 -2.75 -10.76
CA GLN A 114 5.50 -3.19 -9.44
C GLN A 114 5.06 -2.28 -8.28
N TRP A 115 4.00 -1.47 -8.43
CA TRP A 115 3.48 -0.67 -7.30
C TRP A 115 3.26 -1.56 -6.08
N ARG A 116 4.03 -1.30 -5.02
CA ARG A 116 3.92 -2.05 -3.79
C ARG A 116 3.15 -1.23 -2.77
N TRP A 117 2.10 -1.83 -2.23
CA TRP A 117 1.16 -1.15 -1.33
C TRP A 117 1.46 -1.55 0.11
N VAL A 118 1.89 -0.57 0.90
CA VAL A 118 1.95 -0.71 2.35
C VAL A 118 0.55 -0.49 2.91
N HIS A 119 0.16 -1.37 3.80
CA HIS A 119 -1.06 -1.29 4.58
C HIS A 119 -0.72 -1.54 6.05
N CYS A 120 -1.14 -0.64 6.93
CA CYS A 120 -0.92 -0.74 8.35
C CYS A 120 -2.17 -0.30 9.10
N GLU A 121 -2.63 -1.14 10.03
CA GLU A 121 -3.77 -0.84 10.89
C GLU A 121 -3.26 -0.18 12.15
N ILE A 122 -3.66 1.06 12.41
CA ILE A 122 -3.18 1.86 13.55
C ILE A 122 -4.31 2.03 14.56
N THR A 123 -4.03 1.78 15.82
CA THR A 123 -4.92 2.09 16.95
C THR A 123 -4.19 2.97 17.96
N THR A 124 -4.95 3.65 18.81
CA THR A 124 -4.40 4.47 19.90
C THR A 124 -4.67 3.80 21.24
N GLU A 125 -3.81 4.04 22.23
CA GLU A 125 -3.99 3.49 23.58
C GLU A 125 -5.31 3.92 24.23
N GLU A 126 -5.75 5.16 23.96
CA GLU A 126 -6.99 5.74 24.46
C GLU A 126 -8.24 5.14 23.78
N LYS A 127 -8.12 4.71 22.52
CA LYS A 127 -9.24 4.22 21.71
C LYS A 127 -8.92 2.90 21.02
N ARG A 128 -8.69 1.87 21.84
CA ARG A 128 -8.32 0.52 21.38
C ARG A 128 -9.31 -0.16 20.41
N ASN A 129 -10.54 0.36 20.31
CA ASN A 129 -11.56 -0.16 19.40
C ASN A 129 -11.72 0.68 18.12
N GLU A 130 -11.04 1.82 18.01
CA GLU A 130 -10.97 2.59 16.78
C GLU A 130 -9.67 2.24 16.04
N TYR A 131 -9.82 1.81 14.79
CA TYR A 131 -8.72 1.48 13.90
C TYR A 131 -8.68 2.48 12.75
N LEU A 132 -7.47 2.88 12.40
CA LEU A 132 -7.16 3.70 11.26
C LEU A 132 -6.38 2.86 10.26
N ASP A 133 -6.88 2.78 9.04
CA ASP A 133 -6.16 2.15 7.95
C ASP A 133 -5.19 3.14 7.31
N LEU A 134 -3.89 2.97 7.56
CA LEU A 134 -2.84 3.65 6.81
C LEU A 134 -2.56 2.85 5.54
N VAL A 135 -2.87 3.45 4.40
CA VAL A 135 -2.54 2.88 3.09
C VAL A 135 -1.56 3.82 2.40
N THR A 136 -0.38 3.31 2.05
CA THR A 136 0.64 4.09 1.38
C THR A 136 1.30 3.29 0.25
N PRO A 137 1.33 3.82 -0.97
CA PRO A 137 2.12 3.22 -2.03
C PRO A 137 3.61 3.55 -1.85
N ASP A 138 4.48 2.56 -2.06
CA ASP A 138 5.93 2.75 -2.15
C ASP A 138 6.33 2.91 -3.63
N PHE A 139 6.62 4.15 -4.03
CA PHE A 139 6.95 4.51 -5.40
C PHE A 139 8.44 4.86 -5.57
N ALA A 140 9.00 4.53 -6.73
CA ALA A 140 10.22 5.20 -7.18
C ALA A 140 9.95 6.69 -7.41
N GLY A 141 10.85 7.55 -6.93
CA GLY A 141 10.71 9.01 -7.06
C GLY A 141 10.67 9.47 -8.53
N GLU A 142 11.41 8.77 -9.40
CA GLU A 142 11.43 8.99 -10.85
C GLU A 142 10.06 8.75 -11.49
N ALA A 143 9.33 7.70 -11.07
CA ALA A 143 8.01 7.39 -11.62
C ALA A 143 6.98 8.47 -11.26
N ILE A 144 7.01 9.00 -10.04
CA ILE A 144 6.13 10.11 -9.66
C ILE A 144 6.49 11.39 -10.40
N ALA A 145 7.78 11.71 -10.53
CA ALA A 145 8.21 12.88 -11.29
C ALA A 145 7.70 12.82 -12.75
N MET A 146 7.82 11.65 -13.39
CA MET A 146 7.30 11.42 -14.73
C MET A 146 5.77 11.58 -14.81
N GLU A 147 5.00 11.07 -13.85
CA GLU A 147 3.54 11.25 -13.82
C GLU A 147 3.13 12.73 -13.60
N VAL A 148 3.89 13.46 -12.78
CA VAL A 148 3.65 14.90 -12.55
C VAL A 148 3.96 15.71 -13.80
N GLU A 149 5.04 15.38 -14.51
CA GLU A 149 5.44 16.04 -15.75
C GLU A 149 4.52 15.67 -16.93
N GLN A 150 4.07 14.41 -16.98
CA GLN A 150 3.22 13.85 -18.02
C GLN A 150 2.07 13.04 -17.39
N PRO A 151 0.95 13.70 -17.04
CA PRO A 151 -0.21 13.00 -16.47
C PRO A 151 -0.74 11.91 -17.40
N GLY A 152 -1.01 10.74 -16.83
CA GLY A 152 -1.45 9.54 -17.57
C GLY A 152 -0.31 8.69 -18.14
N THR A 153 0.95 8.96 -17.76
CA THR A 153 2.09 8.10 -18.10
C THR A 153 1.93 6.71 -17.52
N TYR A 154 1.35 6.64 -16.33
CA TYR A 154 1.00 5.37 -15.69
C TYR A 154 -0.52 5.24 -15.60
N PRO A 155 -1.11 4.21 -16.23
CA PRO A 155 -2.55 4.00 -16.16
C PRO A 155 -2.95 3.75 -14.69
N THR A 156 -3.82 4.61 -14.17
CA THR A 156 -4.44 4.47 -12.85
C THR A 156 -5.51 3.43 -12.83
#